data_AF-A0A0X8D1N5-F1
#
_entry.id   AF-A0A0X8D1N5-F1
#
_cell.length_a   1.000
_cell.length_b   1.000
_cell.length_c   1.000
_cell.angle_alpha   90.00
_cell.angle_beta   90.00
_cell.angle_gamma   90.00
#
_symmetry.space_group_name_H-M   'P 1'
#
loop_
_entity.id
_entity.type
_entity.pdbx_description
1 polymer ?
#
loop_
_entity_poly.entity_id
_entity_poly.type
_entity_poly.pdbx_seq_one_letter_code
_entity_poly.pdbx_strand_id
1 'polypeptide(L)'
;MVITNGELISKEEPTFGELISKEGSPLKEESTSKKSNTFTKRLLNHLNQRKGKNISVATPIKEIQGKLEEVFPDYILVNMDGQHYHIRWEGIVYIS
;
A
#
# COMPACT_ATOMS: atom_id res chain seq x y z
N MET A 1 9.74 40.58 -36.51
CA MET A 1 11.22 40.61 -36.44
C MET A 1 11.60 41.38 -35.19
N VAL A 2 11.92 40.66 -34.11
CA VAL A 2 12.57 41.18 -32.90
C VAL A 2 13.48 40.06 -32.43
N ILE A 3 14.77 40.33 -32.37
CA ILE A 3 15.83 39.42 -31.92
C ILE A 3 16.34 39.98 -30.60
N THR A 4 16.36 39.16 -29.54
CA THR A 4 17.15 39.44 -28.33
C THR A 4 17.81 38.16 -27.84
N ASN A 5 19.14 38.20 -27.92
CA ASN A 5 20.24 37.30 -27.53
C ASN A 5 20.00 36.55 -26.20
N GLY A 6 20.24 35.23 -26.10
CA GLY A 6 21.49 34.62 -25.58
C GLY A 6 21.58 34.73 -24.04
N GLU A 7 21.74 33.73 -23.18
CA GLU A 7 22.45 32.45 -23.25
C GLU A 7 22.24 31.69 -21.90
N LEU A 8 22.30 30.34 -21.99
CA LEU A 8 22.65 29.27 -21.02
C LEU A 8 22.10 29.10 -19.59
N ILE A 9 21.99 27.80 -19.30
CA ILE A 9 21.49 27.03 -18.16
C ILE A 9 22.51 26.95 -17.02
N SER A 10 22.07 26.78 -15.77
CA SER A 10 22.84 26.04 -14.77
C SER A 10 21.90 25.25 -13.84
N LYS A 11 22.10 23.93 -13.80
CA LYS A 11 21.49 22.98 -12.88
C LYS A 11 22.41 22.87 -11.66
N GLU A 12 21.88 22.93 -10.46
CA GLU A 12 22.62 22.60 -9.23
C GLU A 12 21.93 21.43 -8.52
N GLU A 13 22.59 20.27 -8.54
CA GLU A 13 22.38 19.18 -7.58
C GLU A 13 23.16 19.49 -6.30
N PRO A 14 22.65 19.18 -5.09
CA PRO A 14 23.50 19.07 -3.91
C PRO A 14 23.92 17.62 -3.65
N THR A 15 25.24 17.49 -3.53
CA THR A 15 26.09 16.30 -3.35
C THR A 15 25.94 15.65 -1.98
N PHE A 16 26.24 14.35 -1.96
CA PHE A 16 26.21 13.41 -0.84
C PHE A 16 27.53 13.41 0.00
N GLY A 17 27.42 13.26 1.33
CA GLY A 17 28.52 12.99 2.30
C GLY A 17 28.92 14.23 3.12
N GLU A 18 28.97 14.24 4.46
CA GLU A 18 29.79 13.43 5.38
C GLU A 18 29.35 13.74 6.84
N LEU A 19 28.78 12.77 7.61
CA LEU A 19 29.34 12.07 8.80
C LEU A 19 29.95 12.96 9.92
N ILE A 20 29.83 12.80 11.26
CA ILE A 20 29.20 11.94 12.30
C ILE A 20 29.40 12.69 13.65
N SER A 21 28.51 12.56 14.65
CA SER A 21 28.78 12.23 16.09
C SER A 21 27.62 12.69 16.99
N LYS A 22 26.77 11.76 17.48
CA LYS A 22 26.76 11.13 18.84
C LYS A 22 26.43 12.12 19.96
N GLU A 23 25.58 11.87 20.97
CA GLU A 23 24.74 10.76 21.45
C GLU A 23 23.91 11.40 22.60
N GLY A 24 22.66 11.00 22.84
CA GLY A 24 21.96 11.51 24.03
C GLY A 24 20.48 11.17 24.19
N SER A 25 20.21 9.91 24.56
CA SER A 25 19.04 9.37 25.28
C SER A 25 18.09 8.45 24.48
N PRO A 26 17.87 7.20 24.97
CA PRO A 26 16.88 6.30 24.40
C PRO A 26 15.52 6.60 25.05
N LEU A 27 14.69 7.38 24.37
CA LEU A 27 13.26 7.38 24.68
C LEU A 27 12.67 6.06 24.18
N LYS A 28 12.42 5.21 25.16
CA LYS A 28 11.82 3.90 25.09
C LYS A 28 10.34 4.07 24.73
N GLU A 29 10.02 4.07 23.44
CA GLU A 29 8.64 3.99 22.96
C GLU A 29 8.40 2.67 22.20
N GLU A 30 7.69 1.80 22.93
CA GLU A 30 6.78 0.74 22.50
C GLU A 30 7.15 -0.17 21.32
N SER A 31 7.51 -1.39 21.72
CA SER A 31 7.52 -2.62 20.94
C SER A 31 6.12 -3.09 20.50
N THR A 32 5.33 -2.24 19.85
CA THR A 32 4.06 -2.60 19.20
C THR A 32 4.15 -2.56 17.66
N SER A 33 5.12 -1.81 17.12
CA SER A 33 5.28 -1.53 15.68
C SER A 33 5.69 -2.75 14.81
N LYS A 34 6.52 -3.66 15.31
CA LYS A 34 7.08 -4.75 14.46
C LYS A 34 6.06 -5.83 14.05
N LYS A 35 5.06 -6.14 14.90
CA LYS A 35 4.09 -7.22 14.63
C LYS A 35 3.07 -6.84 13.57
N SER A 36 2.54 -5.62 13.61
CA SER A 36 1.52 -5.11 12.67
C SER A 36 1.99 -5.22 11.22
N ASN A 37 3.23 -4.82 10.95
CA ASN A 37 3.82 -4.88 9.60
C ASN A 37 3.87 -6.32 9.04
N THR A 38 4.08 -7.33 9.90
CA THR A 38 4.16 -8.72 9.46
C THR A 38 2.80 -9.34 9.16
N PHE A 39 1.75 -8.99 9.91
CA PHE A 39 0.40 -9.51 9.68
C PHE A 39 -0.15 -9.03 8.33
N THR A 40 -0.13 -7.70 8.10
CA THR A 40 -0.65 -7.11 6.87
C THR A 40 0.10 -7.64 5.65
N LYS A 41 1.43 -7.77 5.72
CA LYS A 41 2.23 -8.37 4.64
C LYS A 41 1.84 -9.82 4.36
N ARG A 42 1.62 -10.64 5.40
CA ARG A 42 1.19 -12.04 5.23
C ARG A 42 -0.20 -12.12 4.59
N LEU A 43 -1.14 -11.29 5.04
CA LEU A 43 -2.49 -11.23 4.49
C LEU A 43 -2.47 -10.80 3.01
N LEU A 44 -1.79 -9.69 2.69
CA LEU A 44 -1.67 -9.21 1.32
C LEU A 44 -0.99 -10.26 0.42
N ASN A 45 0.07 -10.91 0.89
CA ASN A 45 0.72 -11.97 0.12
C ASN A 45 -0.23 -13.17 -0.10
N HIS A 46 -1.00 -13.55 0.93
CA HIS A 46 -1.98 -14.62 0.82
C HIS A 46 -3.09 -14.31 -0.19
N LEU A 47 -3.61 -13.08 -0.19
CA LEU A 47 -4.62 -12.63 -1.14
C LEU A 47 -4.04 -12.54 -2.56
N ASN A 48 -2.81 -12.06 -2.73
CA ASN A 48 -2.14 -12.03 -4.02
C ASN A 48 -1.97 -13.43 -4.63
N GLN A 49 -1.69 -14.46 -3.82
CA GLN A 49 -1.65 -15.87 -4.26
C GLN A 49 -3.02 -16.45 -4.65
N ARG A 50 -4.10 -15.77 -4.26
CA ARG A 50 -5.49 -16.12 -4.59
C ARG A 50 -6.07 -15.27 -5.71
N LYS A 51 -5.32 -14.31 -6.26
CA LYS A 51 -5.76 -13.50 -7.40
C LYS A 51 -6.20 -14.41 -8.54
N GLY A 52 -7.34 -14.10 -9.13
CA GLY A 52 -8.01 -14.88 -10.17
C GLY A 52 -8.86 -16.05 -9.67
N LYS A 53 -8.87 -16.35 -8.37
CA LYS A 53 -9.70 -17.41 -7.76
C LYS A 53 -10.98 -16.83 -7.18
N ASN A 54 -11.99 -17.68 -7.01
CA ASN A 54 -13.18 -17.33 -6.26
C ASN A 54 -12.83 -17.28 -4.77
N ILE A 55 -13.30 -16.23 -4.10
CA ILE A 55 -13.21 -16.03 -2.66
C ILE A 55 -14.60 -15.68 -2.12
N SER A 56 -14.79 -15.90 -0.83
CA SER A 56 -15.90 -15.30 -0.11
C SER A 56 -15.40 -14.22 0.84
N VAL A 57 -16.07 -13.07 0.82
CA VAL A 57 -15.78 -11.93 1.69
C VAL A 57 -17.04 -11.60 2.47
N ALA A 58 -17.01 -11.82 3.78
CA ALA A 58 -18.08 -11.40 4.66
C ALA A 58 -17.89 -9.94 5.06
N THR A 59 -18.93 -9.14 4.80
CA THR A 59 -19.06 -7.77 5.28
C THR A 59 -20.12 -7.70 6.39
N PRO A 60 -20.22 -6.61 7.16
CA PRO A 60 -21.25 -6.47 8.19
C PRO A 60 -22.69 -6.57 7.68
N ILE A 61 -22.91 -6.34 6.38
CA ILE A 61 -24.25 -6.29 5.77
C ILE A 61 -24.58 -7.52 4.92
N LYS A 62 -23.57 -8.16 4.30
CA LYS A 62 -23.75 -9.32 3.43
C LYS A 62 -22.44 -10.07 3.17
N GLU A 63 -22.56 -11.27 2.65
CA GLU A 63 -21.45 -12.02 2.07
C GLU A 63 -21.34 -11.73 0.57
N ILE A 64 -20.12 -11.53 0.07
CA ILE A 64 -19.81 -11.31 -1.35
C ILE A 64 -18.97 -12.50 -1.81
N GLN A 65 -19.52 -13.32 -2.70
CA GLN A 65 -18.84 -14.47 -3.29
C GLN A 65 -18.50 -14.16 -4.75
N GLY A 66 -17.22 -14.12 -5.08
CA GLY A 66 -16.80 -13.68 -6.40
C GLY A 66 -15.32 -13.89 -6.66
N LYS A 67 -14.89 -13.56 -7.88
CA LYS A 67 -13.49 -13.68 -8.30
C LYS A 67 -12.68 -12.52 -7.74
N LEU A 68 -11.59 -12.81 -7.04
CA LEU A 68 -10.61 -11.80 -6.62
C LEU A 68 -9.83 -11.30 -7.83
N GLU A 69 -10.12 -10.09 -8.31
CA GLU A 69 -9.48 -9.53 -9.50
C GLU A 69 -8.18 -8.82 -9.17
N GLU A 70 -8.13 -8.06 -8.06
CA GLU A 70 -6.97 -7.27 -7.68
C GLU A 70 -6.88 -7.07 -6.16
N VAL A 71 -5.65 -6.88 -5.66
CA VAL A 71 -5.36 -6.63 -4.25
C VAL A 71 -4.57 -5.33 -4.13
N PHE A 72 -5.16 -4.32 -3.50
CA PHE A 72 -4.53 -3.04 -3.23
C PHE A 72 -4.09 -2.96 -1.76
N PRO A 73 -3.25 -1.98 -1.38
CA PRO A 73 -2.85 -1.80 0.02
C PRO A 73 -4.01 -1.50 0.98
N ASP A 74 -5.14 -0.98 0.49
CA ASP A 74 -6.26 -0.45 1.28
C ASP A 74 -7.64 -1.11 0.96
N TYR A 75 -7.74 -1.89 -0.12
CA TYR A 75 -8.96 -2.64 -0.49
C TYR A 75 -8.66 -3.84 -1.41
N ILE A 76 -9.66 -4.68 -1.61
CA ILE A 76 -9.68 -5.72 -2.66
C ILE A 76 -10.76 -5.45 -3.69
N LEU A 77 -10.51 -5.90 -4.92
CA LEU A 77 -11.47 -5.87 -6.01
C LEU A 77 -12.05 -7.27 -6.23
N VAL A 78 -13.35 -7.43 -6.06
CA VAL A 78 -14.06 -8.71 -6.23
C VAL A 78 -15.13 -8.57 -7.30
N ASN A 79 -15.10 -9.43 -8.31
CA ASN A 79 -16.12 -9.51 -9.35
C ASN A 79 -17.14 -10.60 -9.02
N MET A 80 -18.40 -10.20 -8.88
CA MET A 80 -19.55 -11.08 -8.68
C MET A 80 -20.54 -10.82 -9.81
N ASP A 81 -20.70 -11.80 -10.71
CA ASP A 81 -21.63 -11.74 -11.84
C ASP A 81 -21.49 -10.49 -12.73
N GLY A 82 -20.25 -10.04 -12.97
CA GLY A 82 -19.94 -8.86 -13.77
C GLY A 82 -20.03 -7.54 -13.00
N GLN A 83 -20.39 -7.55 -11.72
CA GLN A 83 -20.36 -6.39 -10.84
C GLN A 83 -19.05 -6.36 -10.04
N HIS A 84 -18.38 -5.20 -10.05
CA HIS A 84 -17.11 -5.01 -9.37
C HIS A 84 -17.31 -4.37 -8.00
N TYR A 85 -16.90 -5.08 -6.95
CA TYR A 85 -16.98 -4.63 -5.56
C TYR A 85 -15.60 -4.20 -5.06
N HIS A 86 -15.50 -2.95 -4.63
CA HIS A 86 -14.31 -2.40 -3.96
C HIS A 86 -14.52 -2.54 -2.45
N ILE A 87 -13.89 -3.54 -1.83
CA ILE A 87 -14.10 -3.88 -0.43
C ILE A 87 -12.89 -3.43 0.39
N ARG A 88 -13.05 -2.36 1.17
CA ARG A 88 -12.02 -1.83 2.08
C ARG A 88 -11.84 -2.76 3.29
N TRP A 89 -10.65 -2.75 3.90
CA TRP A 89 -10.36 -3.59 5.07
C TRP A 89 -11.32 -3.40 6.23
N GLU A 90 -11.75 -2.17 6.49
CA GLU A 90 -12.69 -1.83 7.55
C GLU A 90 -14.08 -2.43 7.33
N GLY A 91 -14.41 -2.79 6.09
CA GLY A 91 -15.66 -3.43 5.71
C GLY A 91 -15.61 -4.96 5.74
N ILE A 92 -14.48 -5.57 6.10
CA ILE A 92 -14.29 -7.02 6.09
C ILE A 92 -14.37 -7.57 7.50
N VAL A 93 -15.27 -8.55 7.69
CA VAL A 93 -15.35 -9.37 8.90
C VAL A 93 -14.42 -10.58 8.77
N TYR A 94 -14.48 -11.29 7.64
CA TYR A 94 -13.54 -12.38 7.29
C TYR A 94 -13.46 -12.60 5.77
N ILE A 95 -12.43 -13.34 5.36
CA ILE A 95 -12.20 -13.78 3.97
C ILE A 95 -11.90 -15.28 3.98
N SER A 96 -12.53 -16.06 3.08
CA SER A 96 -12.31 -17.50 2.92
C SER A 96 -12.08 -17.93 1.49
#